data_AF-I7KHU8-F1
#
_entry.id   AF-I7KHU8-F1
#
_cell.length_a   1.000
_cell.length_b   1.000
_cell.length_c   1.000
_cell.angle_alpha   90.00
_cell.angle_beta   90.00
_cell.angle_gamma   90.00
#
_symmetry.space_group_name_H-M   'P 1'
#
loop_
_entity.id
_entity.type
_entity.pdbx_description
1 polymer ?
#
loop_
_entity_poly.entity_id
_entity_poly.type
_entity_poly.pdbx_seq_one_letter_code
_entity_poly.pdbx_strand_id
1 'polypeptide(L)' 'MFITGKTIFKLVYILTIIATIVYVIFNALQHNPLDQTFIFVAAVSILLMSLLLIKISKKR' A
#
# COMPACT_ATOMS: atom_id res chain seq x y z
N MET A 1 -15.86 25.01 1.87
CA MET A 1 -15.65 23.99 0.82
C MET A 1 -16.04 22.65 1.42
N PHE A 2 -17.19 22.09 1.04
CA PHE A 2 -17.65 20.81 1.61
C PHE A 2 -16.74 19.69 1.10
N ILE A 3 -16.08 18.99 2.02
CA ILE A 3 -15.30 17.80 1.70
C ILE A 3 -16.29 16.73 1.27
N THR A 4 -16.39 16.50 -0.04
CA THR A 4 -17.26 15.46 -0.60
C THR A 4 -16.75 14.08 -0.20
N GLY A 5 -17.65 13.11 -0.06
CA GLY A 5 -17.29 11.73 0.34
C GLY A 5 -16.22 11.09 -0.56
N LYS A 6 -16.14 11.50 -1.83
CA LYS A 6 -15.08 11.11 -2.77
C LYS A 6 -13.68 11.56 -2.30
N THR A 7 -13.57 12.76 -1.73
CA THR A 7 -12.31 13.33 -1.25
C THR A 7 -11.85 12.63 0.03
N ILE A 8 -12.78 12.33 0.94
CA ILE A 8 -12.49 11.55 2.15
C ILE A 8 -12.01 10.15 1.78
N PHE A 9 -12.70 9.48 0.84
CA PHE A 9 -12.33 8.14 0.41
C PHE A 9 -10.92 8.09 -0.21
N LYS A 10 -10.57 9.09 -1.04
CA LYS A 10 -9.21 9.22 -1.59
C LYS A 10 -8.16 9.45 -0.50
N LEU A 11 -8.46 10.29 0.49
CA LEU A 11 -7.55 10.55 1.61
C LEU A 11 -7.30 9.30 2.45
N VAL A 12 -8.36 8.61 2.85
CA VAL A 12 -8.27 7.36 3.62
C VAL A 12 -7.46 6.32 2.86
N TYR A 13 -7.72 6.19 1.55
CA TYR A 13 -7.01 5.26 0.67
C TYR A 13 -5.51 5.57 0.56
N ILE A 14 -5.13 6.84 0.41
CA ILE A 14 -3.71 7.25 0.38
C ILE A 14 -3.06 6.98 1.74
N LEU A 15 -3.74 7.28 2.85
CA LEU A 15 -3.24 7.03 4.20
C LEU A 15 -3.04 5.53 4.46
N THR A 16 -3.91 4.67 3.94
CA THR A 16 -3.75 3.20 4.09
C THR A 16 -2.55 2.69 3.33
N ILE A 17 -2.27 3.21 2.14
CA ILE A 17 -1.07 2.86 1.37
C ILE A 17 0.19 3.26 2.15
N ILE A 18 0.24 4.50 2.65
CA ILE A 18 1.39 5.00 3.41
C ILE A 18 1.61 4.17 4.68
N ALA A 19 0.55 3.91 5.45
CA ALA A 19 0.63 3.10 6.66
C ALA A 19 1.13 1.67 6.38
N THR A 20 0.69 1.09 5.26
CA THR A 20 1.11 -0.26 4.85
C THR A 20 2.60 -0.27 4.47
N ILE A 21 3.07 0.73 3.72
CA ILE A 21 4.49 0.86 3.36
C ILE A 21 5.35 1.05 4.61
N VAL A 22 4.94 1.92 5.52
CA VAL A 22 5.67 2.16 6.78
C VAL A 22 5.70 0.90 7.64
N TYR A 23 4.59 0.17 7.75
CA TYR A 23 4.53 -1.10 8.48
C TYR A 23 5.47 -2.14 7.88
N VAL A 24 5.48 -2.29 6.56
CA VAL A 24 6.39 -3.20 5.85
C VAL A 24 7.85 -2.81 6.08
N ILE A 25 8.22 -1.54 5.93
CA ILE A 25 9.58 -1.05 6.15
C ILE A 25 10.00 -1.25 7.62
N PHE A 26 9.13 -0.92 8.56
CA PHE A 26 9.40 -1.07 9.99
C PHE A 26 9.62 -2.55 10.35
N ASN A 27 8.77 -3.43 9.85
CA ASN A 27 8.90 -4.87 10.07
C ASN A 27 10.13 -5.46 9.37
N ALA A 28 10.54 -4.91 8.21
CA ALA A 28 11.81 -5.24 7.55
C ALA A 28 13.02 -4.88 8.43
N LEU A 29 13.03 -3.64 8.93
CA LEU A 29 14.10 -3.10 9.77
C LEU A 29 14.21 -3.84 11.11
N GLN A 30 13.10 -4.30 11.68
CA GLN A 30 13.07 -5.00 12.97
C GLN A 30 13.48 -6.47 12.88
N HIS A 31 13.35 -7.13 11.72
CA HIS A 31 13.56 -8.58 11.62
C HIS A 31 14.81 -9.01 10.86
N ASN A 32 15.37 -8.17 9.98
CA ASN A 32 16.76 -8.28 9.50
C ASN A 32 17.03 -7.17 8.48
N PRO A 33 18.02 -6.27 8.67
CA PRO A 33 18.26 -5.15 7.76
C PRO A 33 18.74 -5.53 6.35
N LEU A 34 18.95 -6.83 6.05
CA LEU A 34 19.57 -7.33 4.81
C LEU A 34 18.89 -8.59 4.22
N ASP A 35 17.72 -9.00 4.71
CA ASP A 35 17.08 -10.21 4.18
C ASP A 35 16.34 -9.91 2.87
N GLN A 36 16.98 -10.26 1.75
CA GLN A 36 16.45 -10.11 0.38
C GLN A 36 15.05 -10.72 0.23
N THR A 37 14.74 -11.75 1.03
CA THR A 37 13.43 -12.38 1.10
C THR A 37 12.34 -11.40 1.53
N PHE A 38 12.65 -10.50 2.46
CA PHE A 38 11.70 -9.51 2.96
C PHE A 38 11.40 -8.43 1.90
N ILE A 39 12.44 -7.94 1.22
CA ILE A 39 12.30 -6.98 0.11
C ILE A 39 11.47 -7.60 -1.03
N PHE A 40 11.68 -8.89 -1.32
CA PHE A 40 10.93 -9.61 -2.33
C PHE A 40 9.43 -9.72 -1.96
N VAL A 41 9.11 -10.12 -0.73
CA VAL A 41 7.71 -10.22 -0.26
C VAL A 41 7.03 -8.86 -0.27
N ALA A 42 7.73 -7.80 0.13
CA ALA A 42 7.23 -6.43 0.07
C ALA A 42 6.92 -5.98 -1.37
N ALA A 43 7.84 -6.18 -2.31
CA ALA A 43 7.67 -5.83 -3.71
C ALA A 43 6.50 -6.59 -4.36
N VAL A 44 6.38 -7.90 -4.08
CA VAL A 44 5.29 -8.74 -4.58
C VAL A 44 3.94 -8.29 -4.01
N SER A 45 3.89 -7.92 -2.73
CA SER A 45 2.66 -7.41 -2.09
C SER A 45 2.19 -6.09 -2.70
N ILE A 46 3.11 -5.17 -2.99
CA ILE A 46 2.81 -3.90 -3.67
C ILE A 46 2.32 -4.15 -5.10
N LEU A 47 2.96 -5.06 -5.85
CA LEU A 47 2.54 -5.45 -7.19
C LEU A 47 1.12 -6.04 -7.21
N LEU A 48 0.82 -6.95 -6.29
CA LEU A 48 -0.51 -7.56 -6.15
C LEU A 48 -1.59 -6.52 -5.82
N MET A 49 -1.30 -5.61 -4.88
CA MET A 49 -2.23 -4.55 -4.51
C MET A 49 -2.48 -3.61 -5.70
N SER A 50 -1.42 -3.24 -6.43
CA SER A 50 -1.50 -2.38 -7.62
C SER A 50 -2.32 -3.02 -8.75
N LEU A 51 -2.14 -4.33 -8.99
CA LEU A 51 -2.93 -5.08 -9.97
C LEU A 51 -4.41 -5.17 -9.59
N LEU A 52 -4.71 -5.40 -8.31
CA LEU A 52 -6.09 -5.38 -7.81
C LEU A 52 -6.74 -4.02 -8.03
N LEU A 53 -6.00 -2.94 -7.78
CA LEU A 53 -6.48 -1.58 -7.96
C LEU A 53 -6.74 -1.24 -9.42
N ILE A 54 -5.84 -1.62 -10.32
CA ILE A 54 -6.05 -1.48 -11.77
C ILE A 54 -7.29 -2.27 -12.20
N LYS A 55 -7.44 -3.50 -11.72
CA LYS A 55 -8.61 -4.36 -12.05
C LYS A 55 -9.92 -3.76 -11.54
N ILE A 56 -9.94 -3.23 -10.33
CA ILE A 56 -11.11 -2.56 -9.74
C ILE A 56 -11.43 -1.27 -10.52
N SER A 57 -10.40 -0.50 -10.90
CA SER A 57 -10.57 0.74 -11.65
C SER A 57 -11.04 0.52 -13.10
N LYS A 58 -10.75 -0.63 -13.71
CA LYS A 58 -11.21 -0.98 -15.07
C LYS A 58 -12.63 -1.56 -15.11
N LYS A 59 -13.16 -1.98 -13.96
CA LYS A 59 -14.51 -2.56 -13.82
C LYS A 59 -15.59 -1.51 -13.51
N ARG A 60 -15.19 -0.24 -13.37
CA ARG A 60 -16.05 0.94 -13.21
C ARG A 60 -15.95 1.80 -14.47
#